data_AF-A0A7D9IGD7-F1
#
_entry.id   AF-A0A7D9IGD7-F1
#
_cell.length_a   1.000
_cell.length_b   1.000
_cell.length_c   1.000
_cell.angle_alpha   90.00
_cell.angle_beta   90.00
_cell.angle_gamma   90.00
#
_symmetry.space_group_name_H-M   'P 1'
#
loop_
_entity.id
_entity.type
_entity.pdbx_description
1 polymer ?
#
loop_
_entity_poly.entity_id
_entity_poly.type
_entity_poly.pdbx_seq_one_letter_code
_entity_poly.pdbx_strand_id
1 'polypeptide(L)'
;MVQSAIGKLEMISRDFPTVLNIATQFAKKAKSKRASFDTDVAVEESLPSEATKRIPKRKLYFCEKDDTRTLDAHEDYQVNVFNVVKDQIVTSTNSRFENQKNFTKIFSCLDPRRFDEFRRQKLPQNALRKTLRKN
;
A
#
# COMPACT_ATOMS: atom_id res chain seq x y z
N MET A 1 6.43 -18.90 0.59
CA MET A 1 5.93 -17.95 1.60
C MET A 1 5.73 -16.57 0.97
N VAL A 2 6.77 -15.97 0.39
CA VAL A 2 6.69 -14.63 -0.24
C VAL A 2 5.79 -14.60 -1.47
N GLN A 3 5.86 -15.58 -2.37
CA GLN A 3 4.94 -15.70 -3.53
C GLN A 3 3.46 -15.79 -3.12
N SER A 4 3.15 -16.44 -1.99
CA SER A 4 1.78 -16.47 -1.46
C SER A 4 1.36 -15.11 -0.91
N ALA A 5 2.28 -14.35 -0.33
CA ALA A 5 2.01 -12.98 0.13
C ALA A 5 1.79 -12.02 -1.05
N ILE A 6 2.58 -12.15 -2.13
CA ILE A 6 2.40 -11.42 -3.38
C ILE A 6 1.03 -11.74 -4.00
N GLY A 7 0.66 -13.02 -4.12
CA GLY A 7 -0.65 -13.39 -4.67
C GLY A 7 -1.81 -12.82 -3.85
N LYS A 8 -1.70 -12.78 -2.52
CA LYS A 8 -2.68 -12.08 -1.67
C LYS A 8 -2.69 -10.57 -1.91
N LEU A 9 -1.52 -9.97 -2.12
CA LEU A 9 -1.39 -8.55 -2.42
C LEU A 9 -2.08 -8.21 -3.74
N GLU A 10 -1.89 -9.04 -4.76
CA GLU A 10 -2.54 -8.92 -6.07
C GLU A 10 -4.06 -9.04 -5.96
N MET A 11 -4.57 -10.00 -5.17
CA MET A 11 -6.01 -10.14 -4.94
C MET A 11 -6.64 -8.91 -4.28
N ILE A 12 -5.92 -8.26 -3.35
CA ILE A 12 -6.41 -7.09 -2.61
C ILE A 12 -6.09 -5.78 -3.37
N SER A 13 -5.19 -5.82 -4.36
CA SER A 13 -4.63 -4.63 -5.00
C SER A 13 -5.68 -3.74 -5.69
N ARG A 14 -6.82 -4.29 -6.09
CA ARG A 14 -7.84 -3.60 -6.89
C ARG A 14 -9.10 -3.18 -6.12
N ASP A 15 -9.13 -3.35 -4.80
CA ASP A 15 -10.27 -2.92 -3.98
C ASP A 15 -10.18 -1.42 -3.63
N PHE A 16 -10.40 -0.58 -4.64
CA PHE A 16 -10.43 0.87 -4.48
C PHE A 16 -11.57 1.35 -3.56
N PRO A 17 -12.82 0.87 -3.68
CA PRO A 17 -13.93 1.37 -2.87
C PRO A 17 -13.71 1.19 -1.36
N THR A 18 -13.19 0.04 -0.93
CA THR A 18 -12.90 -0.20 0.49
C THR A 18 -11.81 0.73 1.00
N VAL A 19 -10.72 0.89 0.25
CA VAL A 19 -9.62 1.78 0.61
C VAL A 19 -10.09 3.24 0.69
N LEU A 20 -10.90 3.67 -0.28
CA LEU A 20 -11.48 5.01 -0.30
C LEU A 20 -12.37 5.26 0.93
N ASN A 21 -13.24 4.32 1.29
CA ASN A 21 -14.09 4.44 2.48
C ASN A 21 -13.25 4.59 3.76
N ILE A 22 -12.23 3.75 3.94
CA ILE A 22 -11.33 3.81 5.11
C ILE A 22 -10.59 5.14 5.15
N ALA A 23 -10.06 5.61 4.01
CA ALA A 23 -9.36 6.88 3.91
C ALA A 23 -10.27 8.07 4.27
N THR A 24 -11.52 8.07 3.79
CA THR A 24 -12.51 9.11 4.13
C THR A 24 -12.87 9.09 5.62
N GLN A 25 -13.04 7.91 6.23
CA GLN A 25 -13.27 7.81 7.68
C GLN A 25 -12.08 8.34 8.49
N PHE A 26 -10.86 8.04 8.03
CA PHE A 26 -9.65 8.58 8.62
C PHE A 26 -9.59 10.10 8.51
N ALA A 27 -9.86 10.67 7.33
CA ALA A 27 -9.86 12.12 7.12
C ALA A 27 -10.87 12.83 8.03
N LYS A 28 -12.09 12.29 8.16
CA LYS A 28 -13.12 12.77 9.09
C LYS A 28 -12.61 12.76 10.53
N LYS A 29 -12.06 11.63 10.98
CA LYS A 29 -11.51 11.51 12.34
C LYS A 29 -10.34 12.46 12.58
N ALA A 30 -9.47 12.62 11.60
CA ALA A 30 -8.33 13.54 11.66
C ALA A 30 -8.79 14.99 11.78
N LYS A 31 -9.81 15.40 11.02
CA LYS A 31 -10.39 16.73 11.11
C LYS A 31 -11.07 16.98 12.47
N SER A 32 -11.84 16.02 12.97
CA SER A 32 -12.44 16.12 14.31
C SER A 32 -11.37 16.24 15.41
N LYS A 33 -10.27 15.48 15.30
CA LYS A 33 -9.16 15.57 16.24
C LYS A 33 -8.32 16.83 16.06
N ARG A 34 -8.24 17.38 14.84
CA ARG A 34 -7.60 18.68 14.61
C ARG A 34 -8.36 19.81 15.28
N ALA A 35 -9.70 19.77 15.34
CA ALA A 35 -10.48 20.81 16.00
C ALA A 35 -10.08 21.03 17.47
N SER A 36 -9.40 20.08 18.12
CA SER A 36 -8.83 20.25 19.45
C SER A 36 -7.41 20.84 19.50
N PHE A 37 -6.75 21.08 18.36
CA PHE A 37 -5.40 21.65 18.27
C PHE A 37 -5.44 22.96 17.49
N ASP A 38 -4.95 24.05 18.11
CA ASP A 38 -4.81 25.36 17.46
C ASP A 38 -3.66 25.34 16.46
N THR A 39 -3.98 25.00 15.21
CA THR A 39 -3.02 24.82 14.11
C THR A 39 -3.60 25.32 12.80
N ASP A 40 -2.82 26.12 12.06
CA ASP A 40 -3.24 26.77 10.79
C ASP A 40 -3.46 25.79 9.60
N VAL A 41 -3.23 24.49 9.77
CA VAL A 41 -3.21 23.52 8.66
C VAL A 41 -4.59 22.90 8.39
N ALA A 42 -5.30 23.32 7.35
CA ALA A 42 -6.60 22.74 6.97
C ALA A 42 -6.53 21.24 6.60
N VAL A 43 -7.47 20.43 7.12
CA VAL A 43 -7.64 19.02 6.71
C VAL A 43 -8.79 18.94 5.73
N GLU A 44 -8.48 18.52 4.50
CA GLU A 44 -9.46 18.24 3.45
C GLU A 44 -10.03 16.82 3.62
N GLU A 45 -11.34 16.68 3.40
CA GLU A 45 -12.04 15.39 3.55
C GLU A 45 -12.26 14.65 2.24
N SER A 46 -12.06 15.32 1.11
CA SER A 46 -12.35 14.82 -0.23
C SER A 46 -11.19 15.09 -1.17
N LEU A 47 -11.14 14.36 -2.29
CA LEU A 47 -10.20 14.66 -3.36
C LEU A 47 -10.51 16.03 -3.98
N PRO A 48 -9.50 16.75 -4.51
CA PRO A 48 -9.73 18.00 -5.23
C PRO A 48 -10.57 17.72 -6.47
N SER A 49 -11.77 18.29 -6.55
CA SER A 49 -12.62 18.16 -7.74
C SER A 49 -12.03 18.95 -8.91
N GLU A 50 -12.36 18.57 -10.14
CA GLU A 50 -11.91 19.32 -11.33
C GLU A 50 -12.31 20.81 -11.29
N ALA A 51 -13.35 21.18 -10.54
CA ALA A 51 -13.77 22.56 -10.37
C ALA A 51 -12.73 23.46 -9.67
N THR A 52 -11.82 22.89 -8.88
CA THR A 52 -10.70 23.63 -8.27
C THR A 52 -9.41 23.59 -9.11
N LYS A 53 -9.33 22.70 -10.10
CA LYS A 53 -8.19 22.62 -11.02
C LYS A 53 -8.41 23.60 -12.17
N ARG A 54 -7.51 24.58 -12.34
CA ARG A 54 -7.49 25.41 -13.56
C ARG A 54 -7.08 24.51 -14.73
N ILE A 55 -8.05 24.01 -15.50
CA ILE A 55 -7.78 23.30 -16.75
C ILE A 55 -7.44 24.36 -17.81
N PRO A 56 -6.19 24.44 -18.30
CA PRO A 56 -5.85 25.35 -19.38
C PRO A 56 -6.61 24.91 -20.63
N LYS A 57 -7.53 25.75 -21.12
CA LYS A 57 -8.26 25.47 -22.36
C LYS A 57 -7.28 25.49 -23.53
N ARG A 58 -7.02 24.32 -24.12
CA ARG A 58 -6.30 24.25 -25.40
C ARG A 58 -7.25 24.70 -26.52
N LYS A 59 -6.72 25.36 -27.55
CA LYS A 59 -7.47 25.62 -28.78
C LYS A 59 -7.60 24.30 -29.54
N LEU A 60 -8.83 23.86 -29.78
CA LEU A 60 -9.14 22.71 -30.64
C LEU A 60 -9.15 23.16 -32.11
N TYR A 61 -8.64 22.33 -33.01
CA TYR A 61 -8.74 22.55 -34.45
C TYR A 61 -10.08 22.03 -35.02
N PHE A 62 -10.46 22.47 -36.22
CA PHE A 62 -11.78 22.23 -36.86
C PHE A 62 -12.24 20.75 -36.92
N CYS A 63 -11.32 19.79 -36.79
CA CYS A 63 -11.62 18.36 -36.80
C CYS A 63 -11.22 17.62 -35.51
N GLU A 64 -10.71 18.33 -34.50
CA GLU A 64 -10.42 17.74 -33.19
C GLU A 64 -11.72 17.67 -32.38
N LYS A 65 -12.14 16.45 -32.03
CA LYS A 65 -13.11 16.26 -30.96
C LYS A 65 -12.36 16.38 -29.64
N ASP A 66 -12.96 17.10 -28.70
CA ASP A 66 -12.47 17.15 -27.32
C ASP A 66 -12.69 15.76 -26.71
N ASP A 67 -11.67 14.92 -26.75
CA ASP A 67 -11.66 13.60 -26.10
C ASP A 67 -11.34 13.75 -24.60
N THR A 68 -11.72 14.90 -24.02
CA THR A 68 -11.64 15.15 -22.59
C THR A 68 -12.64 14.24 -21.92
N ARG A 69 -12.14 13.07 -21.54
CA ARG A 69 -12.80 12.19 -20.59
C ARG A 69 -12.94 12.99 -19.30
N THR A 70 -14.10 13.56 -19.06
CA THR A 70 -14.47 14.13 -17.76
C THR A 70 -14.61 12.94 -16.80
N LEU A 71 -13.48 12.47 -16.30
CA LEU A 71 -13.47 11.40 -15.30
C LEU A 71 -13.88 12.04 -13.97
N ASP A 72 -14.79 11.37 -13.26
CA ASP A 72 -15.04 11.75 -11.87
C ASP A 72 -13.71 11.76 -11.10
N ALA A 73 -13.56 12.65 -10.11
CA ALA A 73 -12.28 12.81 -9.39
C ALA A 73 -11.83 11.51 -8.72
N HIS A 74 -12.78 10.64 -8.34
CA HIS A 74 -12.46 9.32 -7.81
C HIS A 74 -12.01 8.35 -8.90
N GLU A 75 -12.63 8.37 -10.08
CA GLU A 75 -12.23 7.53 -11.22
C GLU A 75 -10.85 7.94 -11.75
N ASP A 76 -10.60 9.25 -11.90
CA ASP A 76 -9.30 9.79 -12.29
C ASP A 76 -8.20 9.34 -11.33
N TYR A 77 -8.41 9.53 -10.03
CA TYR A 77 -7.47 9.07 -9.02
C TYR A 77 -7.30 7.55 -9.02
N GLN A 78 -8.38 6.79 -9.20
CA GLN A 78 -8.32 5.33 -9.23
C GLN A 78 -7.43 4.85 -10.39
N VAL A 79 -7.66 5.38 -11.59
CA VAL A 79 -6.95 4.96 -12.80
C VAL A 79 -5.52 5.46 -12.82
N ASN A 80 -5.31 6.75 -12.58
CA ASN A 80 -4.03 7.40 -12.82
C ASN A 80 -3.08 7.35 -11.63
N VAL A 81 -3.59 7.13 -10.41
CA VAL A 81 -2.76 7.11 -9.19
C VAL A 81 -2.84 5.77 -8.49
N PHE A 82 -4.03 5.36 -8.05
CA PHE A 82 -4.18 4.19 -7.19
C PHE A 82 -3.68 2.90 -7.87
N ASN A 83 -4.14 2.62 -9.08
CA ASN A 83 -3.73 1.43 -9.83
C ASN A 83 -2.23 1.45 -10.13
N VAL A 84 -1.70 2.58 -10.59
CA VAL A 84 -0.27 2.75 -10.90
C VAL A 84 0.60 2.47 -9.67
N VAL A 85 0.25 3.04 -8.51
CA VAL A 85 0.98 2.81 -7.27
C VAL A 85 0.90 1.34 -6.84
N LYS A 86 -0.26 0.70 -6.97
CA LYS A 86 -0.44 -0.71 -6.62
C LYS A 86 0.40 -1.63 -7.53
N ASP A 87 0.37 -1.41 -8.83
CA ASP A 87 1.16 -2.16 -9.80
C ASP A 87 2.65 -1.99 -9.56
N GLN A 88 3.09 -0.77 -9.22
CA GLN A 88 4.48 -0.49 -8.87
C GLN A 88 4.90 -1.22 -7.59
N ILE A 89 4.05 -1.28 -6.57
CA ILE A 89 4.33 -2.03 -5.33
C ILE A 89 4.47 -3.53 -5.63
N VAL A 90 3.54 -4.10 -6.39
CA VAL A 90 3.57 -5.53 -6.77
C VAL A 90 4.86 -5.82 -7.54
N THR A 91 5.15 -5.03 -8.56
CA THR A 91 6.33 -5.20 -9.43
C THR A 91 7.64 -5.03 -8.68
N SER A 92 7.75 -3.99 -7.84
CA SER A 92 8.93 -3.75 -6.99
C SER A 92 9.14 -4.90 -5.99
N THR A 93 8.06 -5.39 -5.37
CA THR A 93 8.13 -6.52 -4.43
C THR A 93 8.57 -7.79 -5.13
N ASN A 94 8.01 -8.08 -6.30
CA ASN A 94 8.40 -9.22 -7.13
C ASN A 94 9.88 -9.14 -7.54
N SER A 95 10.32 -7.99 -8.05
CA SER A 95 11.71 -7.78 -8.47
C SER A 95 12.70 -7.97 -7.32
N ARG A 96 12.43 -7.34 -6.16
CA ARG A 96 13.28 -7.51 -4.96
C ARG A 96 13.35 -8.96 -4.52
N PHE A 97 12.23 -9.67 -4.55
CA PHE A 97 12.20 -11.07 -4.17
C PHE A 97 12.98 -11.96 -5.13
N GLU A 98 12.79 -11.81 -6.44
CA GLU A 98 13.53 -12.60 -7.44
C GLU A 98 15.04 -12.33 -7.34
N ASN A 99 15.44 -11.07 -7.16
CA ASN A 99 16.85 -10.70 -6.96
C ASN A 99 17.47 -11.32 -5.69
N GLN A 100 16.66 -11.56 -4.66
CA GLN A 100 17.10 -12.10 -3.36
C GLN A 100 16.66 -13.56 -3.14
N LYS A 101 16.24 -14.25 -4.21
CA LYS A 101 15.68 -15.61 -4.12
C LYS A 101 16.63 -16.61 -3.48
N ASN A 102 17.92 -16.48 -3.78
CA ASN A 102 18.97 -17.32 -3.21
C ASN A 102 19.09 -17.14 -1.69
N PHE A 103 19.07 -15.92 -1.19
CA PHE A 103 19.06 -15.64 0.25
C PHE A 103 17.79 -16.19 0.91
N THR A 104 16.64 -16.02 0.25
CA THR A 104 15.38 -16.57 0.78
C THR A 104 15.42 -18.10 0.87
N LYS A 105 16.06 -18.77 -0.09
CA LYS A 105 16.28 -20.23 -0.02
C LYS A 105 17.19 -20.61 1.14
N ILE A 106 18.24 -19.83 1.40
CA ILE A 106 19.11 -20.03 2.57
C ILE A 106 18.31 -19.84 3.86
N PHE A 107 17.61 -18.73 4.04
CA PHE A 107 16.79 -18.48 5.23
C PHE A 107 15.64 -19.49 5.41
N SER A 108 15.21 -20.18 4.35
CA SER A 108 14.21 -21.25 4.47
C SER A 108 14.68 -22.44 5.32
N CYS A 109 15.99 -22.65 5.48
CA CYS A 109 16.51 -23.66 6.40
C CYS A 109 16.31 -23.27 7.87
N LEU A 110 16.10 -21.98 8.16
CA LEU A 110 15.80 -21.45 9.48
C LEU A 110 14.29 -21.38 9.77
N ASP A 111 13.45 -21.92 8.89
CA ASP A 111 12.00 -21.98 9.11
C ASP A 111 11.69 -22.84 10.35
N PRO A 112 11.14 -22.28 11.44
CA PRO A 112 10.84 -23.01 12.68
C PRO A 112 9.99 -24.27 12.44
N ARG A 113 9.20 -24.28 11.37
CA ARG A 113 8.35 -25.41 10.98
C ARG A 113 9.14 -26.61 10.47
N ARG A 114 10.43 -26.47 10.14
CA ARG A 114 11.32 -27.56 9.71
C ARG A 114 12.04 -28.23 10.88
N PHE A 115 11.93 -27.69 12.09
CA PHE A 115 12.55 -28.25 13.29
C PHE A 115 11.51 -29.05 14.08
N ASP A 116 11.46 -30.36 13.82
CA ASP A 116 10.54 -31.27 14.52
C ASP A 116 10.77 -31.32 16.03
N GLU A 117 11.99 -31.00 16.46
CA GLU A 117 12.38 -30.91 17.86
C GLU A 117 11.58 -29.84 18.60
N PHE A 118 11.35 -28.66 18.01
CA PHE A 118 10.53 -27.60 18.63
C PHE A 118 9.02 -27.89 18.59
N ARG A 119 8.57 -28.76 17.68
CA ARG A 119 7.17 -29.19 17.60
C ARG A 119 6.85 -30.27 18.64
N ARG A 120 7.82 -31.14 18.94
CA ARG A 120 7.66 -32.27 19.87
C ARG A 120 8.11 -31.96 21.29
N GLN A 121 9.15 -31.15 21.45
CA GLN A 121 9.64 -30.66 22.74
C GLN A 121 9.42 -29.15 22.78
N LYS A 122 8.71 -28.67 23.81
CA LYS A 122 8.61 -27.22 24.08
C LYS A 122 10.03 -26.65 24.18
N LEU A 123 10.26 -25.47 23.59
CA LEU A 123 11.54 -24.79 23.70
C LEU A 123 12.00 -24.78 25.17
N PRO A 124 13.24 -25.20 25.47
CA PRO A 124 13.73 -25.21 26.84
C PRO A 124 13.62 -23.80 27.42
N GLN A 125 13.17 -23.69 28.68
CA GLN A 125 12.83 -22.42 29.36
C GLN A 125 14.00 -21.39 29.35
N ASN A 126 15.22 -21.84 29.06
CA ASN A 126 16.45 -21.06 29.03
C ASN A 126 16.98 -20.76 27.62
N ALA A 127 16.24 -21.08 26.55
CA ALA A 127 16.72 -20.98 25.16
C ALA A 127 17.21 -19.56 24.77
N LEU A 128 16.57 -18.52 25.31
CA LEU A 128 16.91 -17.11 25.04
C LEU A 128 17.92 -16.52 26.03
N ARG A 129 18.25 -17.22 27.12
CA ARG A 129 19.17 -16.70 28.15
C ARG A 129 20.63 -16.70 27.69
N LYS A 130 20.99 -17.49 26.67
CA LYS A 130 22.40 -17.66 26.24
C LYS A 130 22.87 -16.61 25.22
N THR A 131 21.96 -15.85 24.61
CA THR A 131 22.31 -14.82 23.60
C THR A 131 22.44 -13.41 24.20
N LEU A 132 21.99 -13.19 25.44
CA LEU A 132 22.11 -11.90 26.14
C LEU A 132 23.33 -11.81 27.07
N ARG A 133 24.25 -12.77 27.01
CA ARG A 133 25.54 -12.71 27.72
C ARG A 133 26.70 -12.84 26.74
N LYS A 134 27.01 -11.73 26.08
CA LYS A 134 28.37 -11.33 25.69
C LYS A 134 28.31 -9.91 25.12
N ASN A 135 28.32 -8.94 26.02
CA ASN A 135 29.35 -7.90 26.17
C ASN A 135 29.12 -7.22 27.52
#